data_AF-A0A0E9W9J0-F1
#
_entry.id   AF-A0A0E9W9J0-F1
#
_cell.length_a   1.000
_cell.length_b   1.000
_cell.length_c   1.000
_cell.angle_alpha   90.00
_cell.angle_beta   90.00
_cell.angle_gamma   90.00
#
_symmetry.space_group_name_H-M   'P 1'
#
loop_
_entity.id
_entity.type
_entity.pdbx_description
1 polymer ?
#
loop_
_entity_poly.entity_id
_entity_poly.type
_entity_poly.pdbx_seq_one_letter_code
_entity_poly.pdbx_strand_id
1 'polypeptide(L)'
;MHERVVLKLKVNVGKVKEIDRQGHPMQKTWHTLYGYDTAWCPPNCGMVESNLEEVCIWDPNRIMVIGAIRPGNLFDLLLGAT
;
A
#
# COMPACT_ATOMS: atom_id res chain seq x y z
N MET A 1 -19.00 -11.55 -15.51
CA MET A 1 -17.53 -11.36 -15.48
C MET A 1 -17.26 -10.05 -14.74
N HIS A 2 -16.35 -10.03 -13.76
CA HIS A 2 -15.97 -8.79 -13.07
C HIS A 2 -14.76 -8.19 -13.78
N GLU A 3 -14.85 -6.91 -14.15
CA GLU A 3 -13.69 -6.16 -14.62
C GLU A 3 -12.70 -5.97 -13.46
N ARG A 4 -11.43 -6.29 -13.70
CA ARG A 4 -10.34 -5.97 -12.77
C ARG A 4 -9.83 -4.58 -13.11
N VAL A 5 -9.51 -3.77 -12.11
CA VAL A 5 -8.89 -2.45 -12.30
C VAL A 5 -7.78 -2.26 -11.26
N VAL A 6 -6.76 -1.48 -11.58
CA VAL A 6 -5.71 -1.07 -10.64
C VAL A 6 -5.94 0.40 -10.28
N LEU A 7 -6.10 0.72 -9.01
CA LEU A 7 -6.30 2.09 -8.56
C LEU A 7 -4.95 2.79 -8.35
N LYS A 8 -4.82 4.01 -8.88
CA LYS A 8 -3.73 4.91 -8.53
C LYS A 8 -4.17 5.74 -7.33
N LEU A 9 -3.39 5.72 -6.26
CA LEU A 9 -3.75 6.35 -4.99
C LEU A 9 -2.77 7.47 -4.64
N LYS A 10 -3.27 8.55 -4.03
CA LYS A 10 -2.47 9.50 -3.24
C LYS A 10 -2.75 9.20 -1.77
N VAL A 11 -1.70 8.85 -1.03
CA VAL A 11 -1.83 8.38 0.36
C VAL A 11 -1.05 9.28 1.30
N ASN A 12 -1.68 9.73 2.38
CA ASN A 12 -1.01 10.41 3.48
C ASN A 12 -0.52 9.40 4.52
N VAL A 13 0.77 9.05 4.46
CA VAL A 13 1.36 7.97 5.28
C VAL A 13 1.52 8.33 6.75
N GLY A 14 1.50 9.62 7.13
CA GLY A 14 1.63 10.03 8.53
C GLY A 14 2.89 9.48 9.22
N LYS A 15 2.74 9.05 10.47
CA LYS A 15 3.80 8.42 11.26
C LYS A 15 3.96 6.95 10.86
N VAL A 16 5.12 6.60 10.29
CA VAL A 16 5.40 5.28 9.73
C VAL A 16 6.18 4.40 10.72
N LYS A 17 5.79 3.13 10.84
CA LYS A 17 6.58 2.09 11.51
C LYS A 17 7.04 1.05 10.49
N GLU A 18 8.35 0.84 10.42
CA GLU A 18 8.93 -0.29 9.70
C GLU A 18 8.64 -1.61 10.41
N ILE A 19 8.15 -2.60 9.66
CA ILE A 19 7.90 -3.99 10.05
C ILE A 19 8.75 -4.87 9.14
N ASP A 20 9.98 -5.15 9.56
CA ASP A 20 11.07 -5.69 8.73
C ASP A 20 11.25 -7.20 8.79
N ARG A 21 10.35 -7.93 9.47
CA ARG A 21 10.40 -9.40 9.58
C ARG A 21 9.12 -9.99 10.14
N GLN A 22 8.87 -11.25 9.81
CA GLN A 22 7.86 -12.04 10.49
C GLN A 22 8.18 -12.15 11.99
N GLY A 23 7.16 -11.99 12.83
CA GLY A 23 7.30 -11.94 14.28
C GLY A 23 7.87 -10.63 14.82
N HIS A 24 7.87 -9.54 14.04
CA HIS A 24 8.28 -8.22 14.55
C HIS A 24 7.41 -7.85 15.77
N PRO A 25 7.99 -7.30 16.87
CA PRO A 25 7.25 -7.05 18.13
C PRO A 25 6.00 -6.19 17.99
N MET A 26 5.97 -5.32 16.97
CA MET A 26 4.85 -4.42 16.69
C MET A 26 4.00 -4.84 15.49
N GLN A 27 4.22 -6.04 14.91
CA GLN A 27 3.55 -6.51 13.69
C GLN A 27 2.01 -6.39 13.77
N LYS A 28 1.43 -6.58 14.96
CA LYS A 28 -0.03 -6.53 15.19
C LYS A 28 -0.49 -5.33 16.03
N THR A 29 0.42 -4.53 16.54
CA THR A 29 0.14 -3.52 17.58
C THR A 29 0.64 -2.12 17.22
N TRP A 30 1.32 -1.96 16.08
CA TRP A 30 1.89 -0.70 15.60
C TRP A 30 0.89 0.47 15.69
N HIS A 31 -0.38 0.27 15.36
CA HIS A 31 -1.39 1.32 15.55
C HIS A 31 -1.93 1.35 16.98
N THR A 32 -2.53 0.25 17.44
CA THR A 32 -3.38 0.23 18.65
C THR A 32 -2.62 0.55 19.94
N LEU A 33 -1.36 0.15 20.06
CA LEU A 33 -0.55 0.43 21.27
C LEU A 33 0.41 1.60 21.09
N TYR A 34 0.84 1.88 19.87
CA TYR A 34 1.94 2.83 19.61
C TYR A 34 1.57 4.03 18.74
N GLY A 35 0.34 4.08 18.23
CA GLY A 35 -0.23 5.24 17.52
C GLY A 35 0.46 5.56 16.20
N TYR A 36 1.02 4.57 15.50
CA TYR A 36 1.52 4.78 14.13
C TYR A 36 0.36 4.79 13.12
N ASP A 37 0.47 5.62 12.09
CA ASP A 37 -0.54 5.75 11.04
C ASP A 37 -0.38 4.69 9.93
N THR A 38 0.87 4.26 9.70
CA THR A 38 1.24 3.29 8.67
C THR A 38 2.21 2.25 9.21
N ALA A 39 1.96 0.98 8.91
CA ALA A 39 2.99 -0.06 8.93
C ALA A 39 3.57 -0.24 7.52
N TRP A 40 4.89 -0.21 7.40
CA TRP A 40 5.62 -0.37 6.13
C TRP A 40 6.49 -1.62 6.20
N CYS A 41 6.29 -2.53 5.24
CA CYS A 41 7.10 -3.72 5.04
C CYS A 41 8.10 -3.45 3.89
N PRO A 42 9.41 -3.37 4.16
CA PRO A 42 10.41 -3.21 3.11
C PRO A 42 10.42 -4.39 2.14
N PRO A 43 10.91 -4.22 0.89
CA PRO A 43 11.09 -5.33 -0.02
C PRO A 43 12.14 -6.31 0.54
N ASN A 44 12.00 -7.60 0.21
CA ASN A 44 12.91 -8.68 0.61
C ASN A 44 13.08 -8.88 2.14
N CYS A 45 12.17 -8.34 2.98
CA CYS A 45 12.26 -8.48 4.43
C CYS A 45 11.62 -9.78 4.97
N GLY A 46 11.14 -10.66 4.07
CA GLY A 46 10.50 -11.93 4.44
C GLY A 46 9.10 -11.79 5.05
N MET A 47 8.48 -10.61 4.96
CA MET A 47 7.11 -10.37 5.45
C MET A 47 6.02 -10.89 4.52
N VAL A 48 6.23 -10.86 3.21
CA VAL A 48 5.22 -11.14 2.18
C VAL A 48 5.79 -12.02 1.07
N GLU A 49 4.97 -12.90 0.49
CA GLU A 49 5.41 -13.89 -0.52
C GLU A 49 5.95 -13.25 -1.80
N SER A 50 5.45 -12.05 -2.14
CA SER A 50 5.87 -11.31 -3.34
C SER A 50 7.31 -10.79 -3.24
N ASN A 51 7.88 -10.69 -2.04
CA ASN A 51 9.11 -9.95 -1.72
C ASN A 51 9.09 -8.46 -2.12
N LEU A 52 7.94 -7.93 -2.52
CA LEU A 52 7.77 -6.51 -2.83
C LEU A 52 7.47 -5.73 -1.56
N GLU A 53 7.63 -4.41 -1.66
CA GLU A 53 7.19 -3.49 -0.63
C GLU A 53 5.67 -3.54 -0.45
N GLU A 54 5.21 -3.50 0.80
CA GLU A 54 3.80 -3.33 1.13
C GLU A 54 3.60 -2.28 2.24
N VAL A 55 2.47 -1.57 2.17
CA VAL A 55 2.06 -0.58 3.18
C VAL A 55 0.67 -0.92 3.70
N CYS A 56 0.49 -0.79 5.02
CA CYS A 56 -0.80 -0.94 5.67
C CYS A 56 -1.16 0.39 6.34
N ILE A 57 -2.18 1.06 5.80
CA ILE A 57 -2.70 2.34 6.32
C ILE A 57 -3.83 2.05 7.29
N TRP A 58 -3.78 2.62 8.49
CA TRP A 58 -4.83 2.38 9.49
C TRP A 58 -6.15 3.10 9.17
N ASP A 59 -6.08 4.39 8.86
CA ASP A 59 -7.26 5.23 8.60
C ASP A 59 -7.51 5.39 7.09
N PRO A 60 -8.61 4.87 6.53
CA PRO A 60 -8.90 4.97 5.10
C PRO A 60 -9.11 6.42 4.64
N ASN A 61 -9.43 7.37 5.52
CA ASN A 61 -9.56 8.79 5.14
C ASN A 61 -8.22 9.41 4.69
N ARG A 62 -7.11 8.73 4.93
CA ARG A 62 -5.78 9.10 4.44
C ARG A 62 -5.53 8.69 2.98
N ILE A 63 -6.47 7.98 2.35
CA ILE A 63 -6.35 7.45 0.99
C ILE A 63 -7.28 8.21 0.06
N MET A 64 -6.72 8.76 -1.01
CA MET A 64 -7.49 9.37 -2.11
C MET A 64 -7.23 8.61 -3.40
N VAL A 65 -8.30 8.16 -4.06
CA VAL A 65 -8.22 7.61 -5.41
C VAL A 65 -8.00 8.76 -6.39
N ILE A 66 -6.91 8.71 -7.14
CA ILE A 66 -6.55 9.73 -8.14
C ILE A 66 -6.59 9.21 -9.58
N GLY A 67 -6.90 7.92 -9.75
CA GLY A 67 -7.05 7.32 -11.08
C GLY A 67 -7.33 5.83 -11.01
N ALA A 68 -7.68 5.25 -12.15
CA ALA A 68 -7.88 3.82 -12.32
C ALA A 68 -7.32 3.37 -13.67
N ILE A 69 -6.58 2.27 -13.68
CA ILE A 69 -5.99 1.64 -14.86
C ILE A 69 -6.81 0.38 -15.16
N ARG A 70 -7.35 0.29 -16.38
CA ARG A 70 -8.14 -0.87 -16.84
C ARG A 70 -7.26 -1.78 -17.71
N PRO A 71 -7.33 -3.11 -17.55
CA PRO A 71 -6.66 -4.04 -18.44
C PRO A 71 -7.34 -3.98 -19.81
N GLY A 72 -6.65 -3.45 -20.83
CA GLY A 72 -7.15 -3.49 -22.21
C GLY A 72 -6.80 -2.33 -23.14
N ASN A 73 -6.32 -1.19 -22.66
CA ASN A 73 -5.94 -0.08 -23.54
C ASN A 73 -4.44 0.19 -23.50
N LEU A 74 -3.75 -0.26 -24.55
CA LEU A 74 -2.36 0.10 -24.84
C LEU A 74 -2.17 1.64 -24.93
N PHE A 75 -3.25 2.37 -25.24
CA PHE A 75 -3.29 3.83 -25.28
C PHE A 75 -3.18 4.51 -23.91
N ASP A 76 -3.68 3.91 -22.82
CA ASP A 76 -3.62 4.50 -21.47
C ASP A 76 -2.24 4.31 -20.80
N LEU A 77 -1.44 3.35 -21.28
CA LEU A 77 -0.11 3.06 -20.74
C LEU A 77 1.00 3.95 -21.32
N LEU A 78 0.83 4.46 -22.55
CA LEU A 78 1.86 5.18 -23.30
C LEU A 78 1.75 6.70 -23.21
N LEU A 79 0.59 7.23 -22.82
CA LEU A 79 0.38 8.66 -22.62
C LEU A 79 -0.28 8.80 -21.26
N GLY A 80 0.52 9.09 -20.23
CA GLY A 80 0.03 9.30 -18.87
C GLY A 80 -1.22 10.18 -18.87
N ALA A 81 -2.35 9.57 -18.51
CA ALA A 81 -3.63 10.26 -18.48
C ALA A 81 -3.56 11.40 -17.46
N THR A 82 -3.92 12.57 -17.98
CA THR A 82 -3.99 13.92 -17.41
C THR A 82 -4.68 14.00 -16.06
#